data_AF-A0A3D2NU68-F1
#
_entry.id   AF-A0A3D2NU68-F1
#
_cell.length_a   1.000
_cell.length_b   1.000
_cell.length_c   1.000
_cell.angle_alpha   90.00
_cell.angle_beta   90.00
_cell.angle_gamma   90.00
#
_symmetry.space_group_name_H-M   'P 1'
#
loop_
_entity.id
_entity.type
_entity.pdbx_description
1 polymer ?
#
loop_
_entity_poly.entity_id
_entity_poly.type
_entity_poly.pdbx_seq_one_letter_code
_entity_poly.pdbx_strand_id
1 'polypeptide(L)'
;MEDIRTASARQSFAGRSGVGLIETVIAIGVVTILVIVVAGFSNTQRLQRHSQYLTLARQLLIEEVEALRSASFADLGNRTATSFIEVGYNSGNWSIQDPVNPRSSPYVYAAGSATGSANPSRQIVPVGRIGDATMELYFRARNESQASWRTGMYIRYHDTQNYYLISVSAAQITMVRVVEGVQTQLWTKAKAFSKDVWYSMRVTATGGAFTISINGSYETGAPINDNTFDQGLYALAALDGVTADFDDVFVSNITSNFWSFPAVTETVDQVASGWQRTGPEDLPSGSSSITITDLETGHSDIKEIDLSVTWKEGSNIQSLSNTIYINRLSVLP
;
A
#
# COMPACT_ATOMS: atom_id res chain seq x y z
N MET A 1 -49.55 89.71 18.99
CA MET A 1 -48.96 89.17 17.75
C MET A 1 -48.08 87.99 18.17
N GLU A 2 -48.63 86.80 18.44
CA GLU A 2 -49.54 86.04 17.56
C GLU A 2 -48.88 85.93 16.17
N ASP A 3 -48.54 84.77 15.62
CA ASP A 3 -49.29 83.53 15.68
C ASP A 3 -48.42 82.33 15.25
N ILE A 4 -48.84 81.18 15.76
CA ILE A 4 -48.34 79.81 15.62
C ILE A 4 -48.70 79.27 14.23
N ARG A 5 -47.76 78.69 13.48
CA ARG A 5 -48.01 77.55 12.54
C ARG A 5 -46.73 76.72 12.35
N THR A 6 -46.55 75.52 12.93
CA THR A 6 -47.15 74.17 12.72
C THR A 6 -46.71 73.44 11.44
N ALA A 7 -46.14 72.23 11.66
CA ALA A 7 -46.17 71.00 10.84
C ALA A 7 -45.31 70.95 9.54
N SER A 8 -44.81 69.80 9.07
CA SER A 8 -45.15 68.41 9.36
C SER A 8 -43.97 67.46 9.12
N ALA A 9 -43.98 66.36 9.89
CA ALA A 9 -43.16 65.19 9.69
C ALA A 9 -43.64 64.37 8.46
N ARG A 10 -42.70 63.86 7.65
CA ARG A 10 -42.94 62.72 6.76
C ARG A 10 -42.19 61.51 7.31
N GLN A 11 -42.89 60.72 8.12
CA GLN A 11 -42.53 59.32 8.38
C GLN A 11 -42.77 58.52 7.09
N SER A 12 -41.72 58.01 6.48
CA SER A 12 -41.87 56.97 5.45
C SER A 12 -42.18 55.65 6.16
N PHE A 13 -43.39 55.15 5.97
CA PHE A 13 -43.85 53.86 6.46
C PHE A 13 -43.03 52.74 5.81
N ALA A 14 -42.19 52.07 6.61
CA ALA A 14 -41.68 50.75 6.29
C ALA A 14 -42.87 49.78 6.25
N GLY A 15 -43.37 49.50 5.04
CA GLY A 15 -44.42 48.51 4.83
C GLY A 15 -43.91 47.13 5.23
N ARG A 16 -44.34 46.64 6.39
CA ARG A 16 -44.26 45.22 6.75
C ARG A 16 -45.19 44.46 5.80
N SER A 17 -44.66 43.96 4.69
CA SER A 17 -45.35 42.95 3.88
C SER A 17 -45.45 41.68 4.71
N GLY A 18 -46.65 41.38 5.20
CA GLY A 18 -46.92 40.09 5.82
C GLY A 18 -46.67 38.98 4.81
N VAL A 19 -45.85 37.99 5.19
CA VAL A 19 -45.61 36.79 4.39
C VAL A 19 -46.97 36.15 4.09
N GLY A 20 -47.32 36.02 2.80
CA GLY A 20 -48.60 35.44 2.40
C GLY A 20 -48.67 33.94 2.73
N LEU A 21 -49.87 33.43 3.02
CA LEU A 21 -50.09 31.99 3.25
C LEU A 21 -49.52 31.13 2.09
N ILE A 22 -49.65 31.63 0.84
CA ILE A 22 -49.14 30.99 -0.37
C ILE A 22 -47.61 30.86 -0.33
N GLU A 23 -46.90 31.90 0.08
CA GLU A 23 -45.44 31.91 0.15
C GLU A 23 -44.93 30.92 1.20
N THR A 24 -45.65 30.80 2.33
CA THR A 24 -45.33 29.81 3.37
C THR A 24 -45.48 28.37 2.87
N VAL A 25 -46.56 28.07 2.14
CA VAL A 25 -46.78 26.73 1.57
C VAL A 25 -45.72 26.39 0.53
N ILE A 26 -45.37 27.34 -0.34
CA ILE A 26 -44.30 27.15 -1.33
C ILE A 26 -42.96 26.90 -0.63
N ALA A 27 -42.63 27.67 0.41
CA ALA A 27 -41.39 27.49 1.17
C ALA A 27 -41.30 26.09 1.80
N ILE A 28 -42.38 25.60 2.43
CA ILE A 28 -42.42 24.25 3.00
C ILE A 28 -42.26 23.18 1.92
N GLY A 29 -42.91 23.35 0.77
CA GLY A 29 -42.80 22.44 -0.37
C GLY A 29 -41.36 22.34 -0.90
N VAL A 30 -40.71 23.50 -1.10
CA VAL A 30 -39.31 23.57 -1.55
C VAL A 30 -38.36 22.93 -0.53
N VAL A 31 -38.53 23.23 0.76
CA VAL A 31 -37.70 22.64 1.83
C VAL A 31 -37.88 21.12 1.87
N THR A 32 -39.10 20.61 1.73
CA THR A 32 -39.37 19.16 1.73
C THR A 32 -38.69 18.47 0.55
N ILE A 33 -38.79 19.05 -0.65
CA ILE A 33 -38.11 18.52 -1.85
C ILE A 33 -36.59 18.55 -1.66
N LEU A 34 -36.02 19.63 -1.10
CA LEU A 34 -34.60 19.74 -0.83
C LEU A 34 -34.11 18.63 0.11
N VAL A 35 -34.85 18.36 1.18
CA VAL A 35 -34.53 17.27 2.14
C VAL A 35 -34.53 15.90 1.45
N ILE A 36 -35.52 15.62 0.60
CA ILE A 36 -35.60 14.36 -0.16
C ILE A 36 -34.41 14.23 -1.12
N VAL A 37 -34.04 15.30 -1.84
CA VAL A 37 -32.89 15.31 -2.76
C VAL A 37 -31.59 15.07 -2.02
N VAL A 38 -31.36 15.74 -0.88
CA VAL A 38 -30.15 15.56 -0.07
C VAL A 38 -30.06 14.15 0.51
N ALA A 39 -31.18 13.59 1.00
CA ALA A 39 -31.24 12.22 1.49
C ALA A 39 -30.98 11.21 0.36
N GLY A 40 -31.58 11.42 -0.82
CA GLY A 40 -31.34 10.61 -2.02
C GLY A 40 -29.88 10.62 -2.45
N PHE A 41 -29.27 11.80 -2.53
CA PHE A 41 -27.86 11.95 -2.88
C PHE A 41 -26.94 11.25 -1.88
N SER A 42 -27.21 11.39 -0.58
CA SER A 42 -26.45 10.72 0.48
C SER A 42 -26.52 9.19 0.37
N ASN A 43 -27.71 8.65 0.06
CA ASN A 43 -27.89 7.22 -0.17
C ASN A 43 -27.15 6.73 -1.42
N THR A 44 -27.20 7.48 -2.52
CA THR A 44 -26.47 7.15 -3.75
C THR A 44 -24.95 7.12 -3.51
N GLN A 45 -24.40 8.11 -2.82
CA GLN A 45 -22.97 8.12 -2.46
C GLN A 45 -22.58 6.94 -1.57
N ARG A 46 -23.45 6.55 -0.63
CA ARG A 46 -23.22 5.37 0.21
C ARG A 46 -23.22 4.08 -0.62
N LEU A 47 -24.20 3.90 -1.51
CA LEU A 47 -24.28 2.73 -2.38
C LEU A 47 -23.09 2.64 -3.34
N GLN A 48 -22.64 3.78 -3.88
CA GLN A 48 -21.47 3.83 -4.75
C GLN A 48 -20.20 3.40 -4.00
N ARG A 49 -19.97 3.92 -2.78
CA ARG A 49 -18.84 3.50 -1.93
C ARG A 49 -18.91 2.02 -1.57
N HIS A 50 -20.09 1.54 -1.17
CA HIS A 50 -20.28 0.12 -0.88
C HIS A 50 -19.94 -0.78 -2.08
N SER A 51 -20.42 -0.43 -3.27
CA SER A 51 -20.13 -1.15 -4.50
C SER A 51 -18.63 -1.14 -4.83
N GLN A 52 -17.95 0.00 -4.63
CA GLN A 52 -16.50 0.12 -4.80
C GLN A 52 -15.75 -0.79 -3.83
N TYR A 53 -16.05 -0.74 -2.54
CA TYR A 53 -15.40 -1.58 -1.52
C TYR A 53 -15.64 -3.08 -1.76
N LEU A 54 -16.86 -3.46 -2.14
CA LEU A 54 -17.18 -4.84 -2.47
C LEU A 54 -16.40 -5.33 -3.70
N THR A 55 -16.21 -4.47 -4.70
CA THR A 55 -15.42 -4.80 -5.90
C THR A 55 -13.95 -4.99 -5.55
N LEU A 56 -13.37 -4.10 -4.74
CA LEU A 56 -11.99 -4.23 -4.27
C LEU A 56 -11.81 -5.52 -3.44
N ALA A 57 -12.70 -5.80 -2.48
CA ALA A 57 -12.66 -7.02 -1.68
C ALA A 57 -12.73 -8.31 -2.52
N ARG A 58 -13.57 -8.31 -3.57
CA ARG A 58 -13.63 -9.43 -4.53
C ARG A 58 -12.33 -9.58 -5.31
N GLN A 59 -11.77 -8.49 -5.80
CA GLN A 59 -10.51 -8.52 -6.55
C GLN A 59 -9.38 -9.09 -5.68
N LEU A 60 -9.29 -8.67 -4.41
CA LEU A 60 -8.32 -9.21 -3.45
C LEU A 60 -8.48 -10.72 -3.25
N LEU A 61 -9.72 -11.20 -3.08
CA LEU A 61 -9.98 -12.63 -2.93
C LEU A 61 -9.64 -13.41 -4.20
N ILE A 62 -9.99 -12.90 -5.38
CA ILE A 62 -9.68 -13.56 -6.65
C ILE A 62 -8.17 -13.63 -6.85
N GLU A 63 -7.45 -12.54 -6.59
CA GLU A 63 -5.99 -12.49 -6.72
C GLU A 63 -5.32 -13.51 -5.79
N GLU A 64 -5.77 -13.62 -4.54
CA GLU A 64 -5.24 -14.61 -3.59
C GLU A 64 -5.60 -16.04 -4.01
N VAL A 65 -6.83 -16.30 -4.48
CA VAL A 65 -7.22 -17.61 -5.01
C VAL A 65 -6.33 -18.03 -6.18
N GLU A 66 -6.07 -17.13 -7.13
CA GLU A 66 -5.21 -17.41 -8.28
C GLU A 66 -3.76 -17.62 -7.84
N ALA A 67 -3.28 -16.84 -6.87
CA ALA A 67 -1.93 -17.00 -6.34
C ALA A 67 -1.76 -18.34 -5.59
N LEU A 68 -2.74 -18.74 -4.77
CA LEU A 68 -2.76 -20.04 -4.08
C LEU A 68 -2.81 -21.22 -5.06
N ARG A 69 -3.53 -21.09 -6.18
CA ARG A 69 -3.58 -22.10 -7.24
C ARG A 69 -2.24 -22.27 -7.96
N SER A 70 -1.44 -21.20 -8.02
CA SER A 70 -0.10 -21.23 -8.60
C SER A 70 0.98 -21.69 -7.60
N ALA A 71 0.69 -21.68 -6.30
CA ALA A 71 1.63 -22.08 -5.27
C ALA A 71 1.82 -23.61 -5.24
N SER A 72 3.00 -24.06 -4.84
CA SER A 72 3.25 -25.48 -4.69
C SER A 72 2.42 -26.02 -3.51
N PHE A 73 1.91 -27.25 -3.63
CA PHE A 73 1.13 -27.85 -2.54
C PHE A 73 1.94 -27.97 -1.23
N ALA A 74 3.27 -28.09 -1.34
CA ALA A 74 4.15 -28.16 -0.18
C ALA A 74 4.22 -26.83 0.59
N ASP A 75 4.04 -25.70 -0.10
CA ASP A 75 4.07 -24.35 0.50
C ASP A 75 2.74 -23.99 1.16
N LEU A 76 1.66 -24.72 0.86
CA LEU A 76 0.33 -24.57 1.46
C LEU A 76 0.24 -25.25 2.84
N GLY A 77 1.15 -24.88 3.75
CA GLY A 77 1.14 -25.34 5.13
C GLY A 77 -0.15 -24.99 5.88
N ASN A 78 -0.46 -25.73 6.95
CA ASN A 78 -1.65 -25.47 7.76
C ASN A 78 -1.52 -24.12 8.47
N ARG A 79 -2.58 -23.31 8.42
CA ARG A 79 -2.64 -21.94 8.92
C ARG A 79 -3.98 -21.65 9.55
N THR A 80 -4.00 -20.79 10.57
CA THR A 80 -5.24 -20.38 11.24
C THR A 80 -5.32 -18.86 11.30
N ALA A 81 -6.25 -18.31 10.52
CA ALA A 81 -6.60 -16.89 10.51
C ALA A 81 -5.42 -15.91 10.33
N THR A 82 -4.43 -16.25 9.50
CA THR A 82 -3.29 -15.37 9.20
C THR A 82 -3.62 -14.38 8.08
N SER A 83 -2.81 -13.34 7.87
CA SER A 83 -2.93 -12.51 6.65
C SER A 83 -2.68 -13.34 5.38
N PHE A 84 -3.15 -12.85 4.24
CA PHE A 84 -2.88 -13.45 2.93
C PHE A 84 -1.39 -13.62 2.69
N ILE A 85 -1.06 -14.69 1.97
CA ILE A 85 0.28 -15.28 1.95
C ILE A 85 0.96 -15.08 0.60
N GLU A 86 0.17 -14.99 -0.46
CA GLU A 86 0.69 -14.94 -1.82
C GLU A 86 0.48 -13.60 -2.54
N VAL A 87 -0.45 -12.78 -2.06
CA VAL A 87 -0.63 -11.41 -2.57
C VAL A 87 0.08 -10.40 -1.67
N GLY A 88 1.23 -9.91 -2.13
CA GLY A 88 1.92 -8.81 -1.47
C GLY A 88 1.25 -7.47 -1.77
N TYR A 89 0.94 -6.71 -0.72
CA TYR A 89 0.28 -5.39 -0.85
C TYR A 89 1.25 -4.23 -0.66
N ASN A 90 0.89 -3.08 -1.22
CA ASN A 90 1.58 -1.82 -0.95
C ASN A 90 1.09 -1.25 0.38
N SER A 91 2.00 -0.95 1.29
CA SER A 91 1.69 -0.35 2.58
C SER A 91 2.41 0.99 2.74
N GLY A 92 1.80 1.92 3.47
CA GLY A 92 2.36 3.24 3.73
C GLY A 92 2.04 4.26 2.65
N ASN A 93 2.52 5.48 2.84
CA ASN A 93 2.24 6.59 1.95
C ASN A 93 3.32 6.66 0.88
N TRP A 94 2.95 6.38 -0.37
CA TRP A 94 3.87 6.46 -1.50
C TRP A 94 3.33 7.38 -2.57
N SER A 95 4.19 8.25 -3.10
CA SER A 95 3.81 9.12 -4.19
C SER A 95 5.00 9.60 -5.00
N ILE A 96 4.72 10.04 -6.21
CA ILE A 96 5.61 10.86 -7.01
C ILE A 96 5.80 12.19 -6.30
N GLN A 97 7.05 12.65 -6.23
CA GLN A 97 7.45 13.90 -5.62
C GLN A 97 8.41 14.65 -6.54
N ASP A 98 8.42 15.99 -6.44
CA ASP A 98 9.35 16.89 -7.13
C ASP A 98 10.35 17.44 -6.11
N PRO A 99 11.43 16.70 -5.80
CA PRO A 99 12.34 17.12 -4.77
C PRO A 99 13.37 18.13 -5.29
N VAL A 100 13.96 18.89 -4.37
CA VAL A 100 15.16 19.64 -4.68
C VAL A 100 16.31 18.65 -4.97
N ASN A 101 16.97 18.83 -6.12
CA ASN A 101 18.08 18.00 -6.61
C ASN A 101 17.70 16.51 -6.78
N PRO A 102 16.80 16.18 -7.72
CA PRO A 102 16.55 14.79 -8.07
C PRO A 102 17.77 14.20 -8.80
N ARG A 103 17.84 12.88 -8.92
CA ARG A 103 19.00 12.22 -9.50
C ARG A 103 19.00 12.25 -11.03
N SER A 104 17.93 11.79 -11.69
CA SER A 104 17.89 11.60 -13.15
C SER A 104 16.71 12.30 -13.84
N SER A 105 15.51 12.19 -13.28
CA SER A 105 14.27 12.85 -13.72
C SER A 105 13.93 14.04 -12.81
N PRO A 106 13.09 15.03 -13.19
CA PRO A 106 12.58 15.99 -12.21
C PRO A 106 11.88 15.32 -11.02
N TYR A 107 11.27 14.14 -11.20
CA TYR A 107 10.52 13.48 -10.14
C TYR A 107 11.22 12.23 -9.62
N VAL A 108 10.92 11.94 -8.36
CA VAL A 108 11.32 10.72 -7.66
C VAL A 108 10.08 10.04 -7.12
N TYR A 109 10.23 8.77 -6.76
CA TYR A 109 9.19 8.05 -6.03
C TYR A 109 9.50 8.03 -4.55
N ALA A 110 8.65 8.65 -3.75
CA ALA A 110 8.92 8.89 -2.34
C ALA A 110 8.03 8.05 -1.44
N ALA A 111 8.61 7.54 -0.36
CA ALA A 111 7.89 7.09 0.82
C ALA A 111 7.76 8.25 1.80
N GLY A 112 6.53 8.60 2.15
CA GLY A 112 6.23 9.52 3.25
C GLY A 112 6.57 8.90 4.61
N SER A 113 6.90 9.75 5.59
CA SER A 113 7.19 9.29 6.96
C SER A 113 6.01 8.52 7.52
N ALA A 114 6.22 7.24 7.84
CA ALA A 114 5.29 6.45 8.64
C ALA A 114 5.43 6.85 10.11
N THR A 115 4.97 8.05 10.49
CA THR A 115 4.95 8.45 11.90
C THR A 115 3.93 7.59 12.65
N GLY A 116 4.42 6.76 13.59
CA GLY A 116 3.55 6.02 14.52
C GLY A 116 2.87 4.76 13.99
N SER A 117 3.17 4.32 12.77
CA SER A 117 2.71 3.01 12.28
C SER A 117 3.76 1.94 12.59
N ALA A 118 3.36 0.88 13.29
CA ALA A 118 4.19 -0.30 13.50
C ALA A 118 4.49 -1.06 12.18
N ASN A 119 3.79 -0.71 11.09
CA ASN A 119 3.96 -1.37 9.80
C ASN A 119 4.95 -0.60 8.92
N PRO A 120 5.99 -1.27 8.39
CA PRO A 120 6.90 -0.65 7.44
C PRO A 120 6.16 -0.24 6.16
N SER A 121 6.54 0.90 5.60
CA SER A 121 6.11 1.30 4.27
C SER A 121 6.78 0.38 3.25
N ARG A 122 5.98 -0.22 2.38
CA ARG A 122 6.43 -1.15 1.34
C ARG A 122 5.73 -0.82 0.04
N GLN A 123 6.50 -0.80 -1.03
CA GLN A 123 5.96 -0.64 -2.37
C GLN A 123 6.39 -1.80 -3.25
N ILE A 124 5.46 -2.63 -3.69
CA ILE A 124 5.74 -3.74 -4.62
C ILE A 124 6.14 -3.16 -5.98
N VAL A 125 7.23 -3.71 -6.52
CA VAL A 125 7.70 -3.41 -7.87
C VAL A 125 6.91 -4.27 -8.87
N PRO A 126 6.41 -3.71 -9.99
CA PRO A 126 5.50 -4.41 -10.90
C PRO A 126 6.23 -5.37 -11.86
N VAL A 127 6.95 -6.35 -11.31
CA VAL A 127 7.63 -7.44 -12.04
C VAL A 127 7.02 -8.82 -11.85
N GLY A 128 6.00 -8.93 -10.98
CA GLY A 128 5.47 -10.23 -10.55
C GLY A 128 6.43 -10.98 -9.62
N ARG A 129 6.17 -12.28 -9.44
CA ARG A 129 7.02 -13.17 -8.64
C ARG A 129 8.18 -13.67 -9.49
N ILE A 130 9.41 -13.46 -9.03
CA ILE A 130 10.61 -13.90 -9.73
C ILE A 130 11.62 -14.52 -8.76
N GLY A 131 12.37 -15.51 -9.24
CA GLY A 131 13.42 -16.18 -8.48
C GLY A 131 14.74 -15.42 -8.53
N ASP A 132 15.60 -15.84 -9.46
CA ASP A 132 16.93 -15.27 -9.67
C ASP A 132 16.83 -13.91 -10.36
N ALA A 133 17.23 -12.84 -9.69
CA ALA A 133 17.17 -11.51 -10.28
C ALA A 133 18.24 -10.58 -9.71
N THR A 134 18.52 -9.53 -10.45
CA THR A 134 19.24 -8.37 -9.94
C THR A 134 18.27 -7.21 -9.81
N MET A 135 18.16 -6.66 -8.60
CA MET A 135 17.47 -5.40 -8.34
C MET A 135 18.51 -4.32 -8.06
N GLU A 136 18.39 -3.19 -8.75
CA GLU A 136 19.18 -1.99 -8.51
C GLU A 136 18.23 -0.80 -8.32
N LEU A 137 18.59 0.10 -7.41
CA LEU A 137 17.87 1.34 -7.18
C LEU A 137 18.83 2.41 -6.70
N TYR A 138 18.38 3.65 -6.77
CA TYR A 138 18.96 4.74 -6.01
C TYR A 138 18.02 5.12 -4.89
N PHE A 139 18.60 5.43 -3.74
CA PHE A 139 17.84 5.88 -2.59
C PHE A 139 18.50 7.08 -1.93
N ARG A 140 17.68 7.87 -1.25
CA ARG A 140 18.08 8.98 -0.39
C ARG A 140 17.14 9.06 0.79
N ALA A 141 17.65 8.91 2.01
CA ALA A 141 16.89 9.25 3.21
C ALA A 141 16.88 10.78 3.37
N ARG A 142 15.72 11.40 3.51
CA ARG A 142 15.61 12.86 3.63
C ARG A 142 15.96 13.34 5.03
N ASN A 143 16.34 14.61 5.17
CA ASN A 143 16.76 15.21 6.44
C ASN A 143 15.74 15.00 7.59
N GLU A 144 14.45 15.13 7.28
CA GLU A 144 13.34 14.99 8.23
C GLU A 144 13.14 13.58 8.78
N SER A 145 13.84 12.58 8.24
CA SER A 145 13.77 11.20 8.73
C SER A 145 14.16 11.10 10.21
N GLN A 146 13.57 10.16 10.95
CA GLN A 146 13.94 9.93 12.35
C GLN A 146 15.39 9.43 12.51
N ALA A 147 15.97 9.48 13.70
CA ALA A 147 17.34 9.01 13.93
C ALA A 147 17.53 7.50 13.65
N SER A 148 16.47 6.72 13.89
CA SER A 148 16.41 5.26 13.65
C SER A 148 16.09 4.89 12.21
N TRP A 149 16.10 5.84 11.28
CA TRP A 149 15.65 5.62 9.91
C TRP A 149 16.30 4.38 9.26
N ARG A 150 15.49 3.65 8.50
CA ARG A 150 15.97 2.56 7.65
C ARG A 150 15.26 2.58 6.30
N THR A 151 16.00 2.33 5.22
CA THR A 151 15.43 2.19 3.87
C THR A 151 16.13 1.07 3.12
N GLY A 152 15.53 0.53 2.06
CA GLY A 152 16.13 -0.52 1.25
C GLY A 152 15.11 -1.24 0.37
N MET A 153 15.19 -2.56 0.34
CA MET A 153 14.35 -3.40 -0.51
C MET A 153 13.98 -4.73 0.14
N TYR A 154 12.78 -5.21 -0.16
CA TYR A 154 12.39 -6.59 0.06
C TYR A 154 12.72 -7.41 -1.19
N ILE A 155 13.20 -8.62 -0.96
CA ILE A 155 13.52 -9.59 -2.00
C ILE A 155 12.81 -10.89 -1.66
N ARG A 156 12.26 -11.55 -2.70
CA ARG A 156 11.48 -12.78 -2.57
C ARG A 156 10.43 -12.66 -1.46
N TYR A 157 9.71 -11.54 -1.49
CA TYR A 157 8.64 -11.22 -0.56
C TYR A 157 7.41 -12.04 -0.92
N HIS A 158 6.95 -12.88 0.01
CA HIS A 158 5.67 -13.57 -0.11
C HIS A 158 4.57 -12.74 0.57
N ASP A 159 4.79 -12.46 1.86
CA ASP A 159 3.84 -11.77 2.73
C ASP A 159 4.57 -11.01 3.85
N THR A 160 3.83 -10.42 4.79
CA THR A 160 4.39 -9.66 5.93
C THR A 160 5.12 -10.52 6.97
N GLN A 161 5.16 -11.83 6.77
CA GLN A 161 5.74 -12.82 7.67
C GLN A 161 6.85 -13.65 6.99
N ASN A 162 6.97 -13.61 5.66
CA ASN A 162 7.87 -14.45 4.86
C ASN A 162 8.56 -13.62 3.78
N TYR A 163 9.80 -13.21 4.04
CA TYR A 163 10.59 -12.39 3.11
C TYR A 163 12.07 -12.32 3.47
N TYR A 164 12.90 -11.88 2.52
CA TYR A 164 14.19 -11.26 2.83
C TYR A 164 14.07 -9.74 2.79
N LEU A 165 14.75 -9.07 3.71
CA LEU A 165 14.85 -7.61 3.76
C LEU A 165 16.32 -7.21 3.80
N ILE A 166 16.72 -6.41 2.81
CA ILE A 166 18.00 -5.71 2.80
C ILE A 166 17.70 -4.25 3.15
N SER A 167 18.31 -3.76 4.21
CA SER A 167 18.11 -2.40 4.68
C SER A 167 19.43 -1.71 5.01
N VAL A 168 19.44 -0.39 4.86
CA VAL A 168 20.50 0.50 5.32
C VAL A 168 19.96 1.41 6.41
N SER A 169 20.82 1.78 7.35
CA SER A 169 20.58 2.83 8.34
C SER A 169 21.73 3.83 8.31
N ALA A 170 21.77 4.77 9.25
CA ALA A 170 22.89 5.71 9.39
C ALA A 170 24.27 5.05 9.55
N ALA A 171 24.35 3.80 10.05
CA ALA A 171 25.60 3.18 10.46
C ALA A 171 25.88 1.80 9.87
N GLN A 172 24.91 1.14 9.24
CA GLN A 172 25.09 -0.23 8.77
C GLN A 172 24.18 -0.60 7.60
N ILE A 173 24.59 -1.68 6.93
CA ILE A 173 23.76 -2.48 6.02
C ILE A 173 23.40 -3.77 6.78
N THR A 174 22.15 -4.19 6.68
CA THR A 174 21.67 -5.44 7.28
C THR A 174 20.84 -6.21 6.29
N MET A 175 21.06 -7.53 6.23
CA MET A 175 20.17 -8.49 5.58
C MET A 175 19.54 -9.38 6.65
N VAL A 176 18.22 -9.44 6.65
CA VAL A 176 17.45 -10.33 7.52
C VAL A 176 16.55 -11.24 6.67
N ARG A 177 16.25 -12.41 7.20
CA ARG A 177 15.17 -13.28 6.76
C ARG A 177 14.06 -13.24 7.79
N VAL A 178 12.82 -13.21 7.35
CA VAL A 178 11.64 -13.40 8.20
C VAL A 178 10.92 -14.64 7.72
N VAL A 179 10.65 -15.58 8.63
CA VAL A 179 9.87 -16.80 8.39
C VAL A 179 8.81 -16.87 9.47
N GLU A 180 7.54 -16.93 9.09
CA GLU A 180 6.41 -16.92 10.03
C GLU A 180 6.50 -15.76 11.05
N GLY A 181 6.95 -14.60 10.59
CA GLY A 181 7.11 -13.39 11.41
C GLY A 181 8.37 -13.39 12.30
N VAL A 182 9.14 -14.48 12.33
CA VAL A 182 10.37 -14.58 13.11
C VAL A 182 11.56 -14.04 12.30
N GLN A 183 12.10 -12.90 12.74
CA GLN A 183 13.25 -12.27 12.11
C GLN A 183 14.57 -12.95 12.53
N THR A 184 15.36 -13.36 11.55
CA THR A 184 16.73 -13.87 11.68
C THR A 184 17.69 -12.96 10.92
N GLN A 185 18.70 -12.41 11.58
CA GLN A 185 19.75 -11.68 10.88
C GLN A 185 20.69 -12.67 10.17
N LEU A 186 20.81 -12.53 8.85
CA LEU A 186 21.71 -13.35 8.04
C LEU A 186 23.09 -12.70 7.90
N TRP A 187 23.11 -11.37 7.79
CA TRP A 187 24.35 -10.63 7.54
C TRP A 187 24.23 -9.16 7.96
N THR A 188 25.35 -8.57 8.37
CA THR A 188 25.45 -7.14 8.63
C THR A 188 26.86 -6.62 8.36
N LYS A 189 26.97 -5.34 8.00
CA LYS A 189 28.25 -4.63 7.83
C LYS A 189 28.12 -3.18 8.23
N ALA A 190 29.08 -2.70 9.03
CA ALA A 190 29.19 -1.29 9.36
C ALA A 190 29.55 -0.47 8.10
N LYS A 191 28.72 0.53 7.80
CA LYS A 191 28.94 1.51 6.72
C LYS A 191 28.09 2.74 7.02
N ALA A 192 28.71 3.92 7.02
CA ALA A 192 28.01 5.16 7.31
C ALA A 192 27.20 5.65 6.10
N PHE A 193 25.98 6.11 6.37
CA PHE A 193 25.11 6.73 5.38
C PHE A 193 24.60 8.06 5.92
N SER A 194 24.70 9.10 5.10
CA SER A 194 24.20 10.43 5.42
C SER A 194 22.81 10.64 4.84
N LYS A 195 21.99 11.42 5.52
CA LYS A 195 20.74 11.94 4.95
C LYS A 195 21.06 12.92 3.82
N ASP A 196 20.09 13.11 2.94
CA ASP A 196 20.14 13.96 1.74
C ASP A 196 21.26 13.61 0.74
N VAL A 197 21.85 12.42 0.85
CA VAL A 197 22.83 11.92 -0.11
C VAL A 197 22.22 10.75 -0.88
N TRP A 198 22.37 10.80 -2.21
CA TRP A 198 21.99 9.70 -3.08
C TRP A 198 23.04 8.58 -3.03
N TYR A 199 22.57 7.35 -2.82
CA TYR A 199 23.36 6.14 -2.91
C TYR A 199 22.73 5.18 -3.92
N SER A 200 23.55 4.40 -4.62
CA SER A 200 23.08 3.24 -5.37
C SER A 200 23.14 2.00 -4.49
N MET A 201 22.11 1.16 -4.59
CA MET A 201 22.10 -0.18 -4.02
C MET A 201 21.78 -1.16 -5.14
N ARG A 202 22.63 -2.18 -5.31
CA ARG A 202 22.33 -3.32 -6.18
C ARG A 202 22.43 -4.60 -5.37
N VAL A 203 21.39 -5.41 -5.46
CA VAL A 203 21.34 -6.75 -4.90
C VAL A 203 21.10 -7.76 -6.02
N THR A 204 21.95 -8.79 -6.07
CA THR A 204 21.80 -9.92 -6.98
C THR A 204 21.47 -11.16 -6.16
N ALA A 205 20.38 -11.83 -6.51
CA ALA A 205 19.95 -13.11 -5.96
C ALA A 205 20.05 -14.18 -7.05
N THR A 206 20.78 -15.26 -6.79
CA THR A 206 20.95 -16.40 -7.72
C THR A 206 20.98 -17.71 -6.93
N GLY A 207 19.98 -18.58 -7.12
CA GLY A 207 19.70 -19.65 -6.18
C GLY A 207 19.53 -19.09 -4.78
N GLY A 208 20.19 -19.65 -3.76
CA GLY A 208 20.25 -19.04 -2.42
C GLY A 208 21.39 -18.06 -2.18
N ALA A 209 22.15 -17.68 -3.20
CA ALA A 209 23.30 -16.79 -3.04
C ALA A 209 22.89 -15.33 -3.28
N PHE A 210 23.23 -14.46 -2.33
CA PHE A 210 22.96 -13.02 -2.39
C PHE A 210 24.25 -12.21 -2.34
N THR A 211 24.38 -11.23 -3.22
CA THR A 211 25.46 -10.23 -3.16
C THR A 211 24.88 -8.83 -3.13
N ILE A 212 25.43 -7.98 -2.27
CA ILE A 212 25.01 -6.58 -2.08
C ILE A 212 26.16 -5.67 -2.47
N SER A 213 25.88 -4.64 -3.27
CA SER A 213 26.83 -3.56 -3.57
C SER A 213 26.21 -2.20 -3.32
N ILE A 214 27.04 -1.25 -2.87
CA ILE A 214 26.66 0.15 -2.62
C ILE A 214 27.60 1.05 -3.40
N ASN A 215 27.05 1.95 -4.22
CA ASN A 215 27.84 2.82 -5.11
C ASN A 215 28.83 2.02 -5.98
N GLY A 216 28.42 0.84 -6.45
CA GLY A 216 29.24 -0.06 -7.28
C GLY A 216 30.31 -0.87 -6.52
N SER A 217 30.50 -0.65 -5.22
CA SER A 217 31.42 -1.44 -4.39
C SER A 217 30.72 -2.65 -3.78
N TYR A 218 31.25 -3.85 -3.96
CA TYR A 218 30.71 -5.07 -3.32
C TYR A 218 30.93 -5.04 -1.82
N GLU A 219 29.83 -5.11 -1.06
CA GLU A 219 29.87 -4.97 0.39
C GLU A 219 29.99 -6.31 1.11
N THR A 220 29.45 -7.38 0.55
CA THR A 220 29.39 -8.69 1.22
C THR A 220 30.74 -9.41 1.27
N GLY A 221 31.68 -9.11 0.36
CA GLY A 221 32.98 -9.79 0.22
C GLY A 221 32.86 -11.20 -0.36
N ALA A 222 31.95 -12.01 0.18
CA ALA A 222 31.49 -13.30 -0.37
C ALA A 222 29.94 -13.30 -0.44
N PRO A 223 29.31 -14.20 -1.20
CA PRO A 223 27.85 -14.31 -1.21
C PRO A 223 27.30 -14.74 0.15
N ILE A 224 26.19 -14.13 0.55
CA ILE A 224 25.37 -14.56 1.70
C ILE A 224 24.52 -15.73 1.18
N ASN A 225 24.54 -16.89 1.86
CA ASN A 225 23.82 -18.08 1.40
C ASN A 225 22.63 -18.39 2.29
N ASP A 226 21.43 -18.45 1.70
CA ASP A 226 20.18 -18.87 2.34
C ASP A 226 19.18 -19.34 1.27
N ASN A 227 18.60 -20.54 1.43
CA ASN A 227 17.70 -21.15 0.44
C ASN A 227 16.23 -21.21 0.92
N THR A 228 15.83 -20.37 1.87
CA THR A 228 14.47 -20.45 2.43
C THR A 228 13.39 -20.05 1.42
N PHE A 229 13.61 -18.99 0.64
CA PHE A 229 12.70 -18.59 -0.43
C PHE A 229 13.47 -18.62 -1.74
N ASP A 230 12.95 -19.32 -2.74
CA ASP A 230 13.54 -19.45 -4.08
C ASP A 230 12.98 -18.42 -5.07
N GLN A 231 11.77 -17.90 -4.81
CA GLN A 231 11.12 -16.84 -5.58
C GLN A 231 10.24 -15.95 -4.70
N GLY A 232 9.77 -14.84 -5.26
CA GLY A 232 8.76 -13.99 -4.64
C GLY A 232 8.73 -12.61 -5.27
N LEU A 233 7.98 -11.70 -4.65
CA LEU A 233 7.88 -10.32 -5.08
C LEU A 233 9.12 -9.52 -4.69
N TYR A 234 9.35 -8.41 -5.37
CA TYR A 234 10.37 -7.42 -5.03
C TYR A 234 9.67 -6.13 -4.63
N ALA A 235 10.21 -5.42 -3.64
CA ALA A 235 9.58 -4.21 -3.15
C ALA A 235 10.59 -3.20 -2.61
N LEU A 236 10.24 -1.92 -2.68
CA LEU A 236 10.95 -0.86 -1.96
C LEU A 236 10.54 -0.88 -0.49
N ALA A 237 11.46 -0.52 0.40
CA ALA A 237 11.25 -0.57 1.84
C ALA A 237 11.59 0.78 2.49
N ALA A 238 10.66 1.33 3.28
CA ALA A 238 10.87 2.48 4.13
C ALA A 238 10.40 2.12 5.55
N LEU A 239 11.33 2.14 6.51
CA LEU A 239 11.11 1.65 7.87
C LEU A 239 11.51 2.70 8.92
N ASP A 240 11.01 2.51 10.14
CA ASP A 240 11.37 3.28 11.34
C ASP A 240 11.29 4.81 11.15
N GLY A 241 10.19 5.26 10.53
CA GLY A 241 9.89 6.69 10.36
C GLY A 241 10.75 7.41 9.31
N VAL A 242 11.41 6.67 8.40
CA VAL A 242 12.13 7.29 7.28
C VAL A 242 11.16 8.01 6.33
N THR A 243 11.58 9.17 5.85
CA THR A 243 11.07 9.73 4.58
C THR A 243 12.16 9.50 3.55
N ALA A 244 11.89 8.68 2.53
CA ALA A 244 12.91 8.24 1.58
C ALA A 244 12.47 8.51 0.15
N ASP A 245 13.42 8.96 -0.68
CA ASP A 245 13.27 9.04 -2.12
C ASP A 245 13.93 7.84 -2.78
N PHE A 246 13.30 7.35 -3.83
CA PHE A 246 13.77 6.28 -4.69
C PHE A 246 13.77 6.75 -6.14
N ASP A 247 14.78 6.35 -6.89
CA ASP A 247 14.92 6.70 -8.31
C ASP A 247 15.65 5.59 -9.08
N ASP A 248 15.48 5.59 -10.40
CA ASP A 248 16.09 4.65 -11.37
C ASP A 248 16.00 3.19 -10.89
N VAL A 249 14.80 2.74 -10.51
CA VAL A 249 14.56 1.37 -10.06
C VAL A 249 14.69 0.43 -11.26
N PHE A 250 15.53 -0.57 -11.14
CA PHE A 250 15.84 -1.53 -12.17
C PHE A 250 15.70 -2.95 -11.62
N VAL A 251 15.01 -3.82 -12.35
CA VAL A 251 14.96 -5.24 -12.05
C VAL A 251 15.25 -6.02 -13.32
N SER A 252 16.22 -6.92 -13.25
CA SER A 252 16.61 -7.78 -14.36
C SER A 252 16.59 -9.24 -13.96
N ASN A 253 15.85 -10.03 -14.73
CA ASN A 253 15.87 -11.50 -14.77
C ASN A 253 16.06 -11.88 -16.26
N ILE A 254 15.11 -12.55 -16.90
CA ILE A 254 15.08 -12.79 -18.35
C ILE A 254 14.73 -11.51 -19.10
N THR A 255 13.83 -10.70 -18.54
CA THR A 255 13.50 -9.36 -19.03
C THR A 255 14.01 -8.31 -18.05
N SER A 256 14.37 -7.15 -18.60
CA SER A 256 14.83 -6.00 -17.83
C SER A 256 13.70 -4.98 -17.76
N ASN A 257 13.36 -4.55 -16.56
CA ASN A 257 12.36 -3.53 -16.28
C ASN A 257 13.04 -2.33 -15.61
N PHE A 258 12.64 -1.12 -15.97
CA PHE A 258 13.27 0.11 -15.52
C PHE A 258 12.23 1.21 -15.28
N TRP A 259 12.36 1.93 -14.17
CA TRP A 259 11.49 3.03 -13.77
C TRP A 259 12.32 4.23 -13.29
N SER A 260 12.16 5.37 -13.97
CA SER A 260 12.82 6.65 -13.68
C SER A 260 11.83 7.81 -13.48
N PHE A 261 10.56 7.50 -13.22
CA PHE A 261 9.50 8.46 -12.85
C PHE A 261 9.51 9.80 -13.62
N PRO A 262 9.33 9.82 -14.95
CA PRO A 262 9.39 11.05 -15.75
C PRO A 262 8.13 11.92 -15.63
N ALA A 263 8.30 13.24 -15.64
CA ALA A 263 7.18 14.19 -15.53
C ALA A 263 6.11 14.10 -16.64
N VAL A 264 6.42 13.47 -17.76
CA VAL A 264 5.49 13.35 -18.90
C VAL A 264 4.40 12.30 -18.64
N THR A 265 4.68 11.30 -17.80
CA THR A 265 3.74 10.19 -17.52
C THR A 265 3.27 10.18 -16.08
N GLU A 266 3.90 10.96 -15.20
CA GLU A 266 3.64 10.95 -13.77
C GLU A 266 3.05 12.27 -13.29
N THR A 267 2.23 12.20 -12.24
CA THR A 267 1.63 13.37 -11.58
C THR A 267 2.10 13.41 -10.14
N VAL A 268 2.58 14.56 -9.69
CA VAL A 268 3.02 14.78 -8.31
C VAL A 268 1.87 14.47 -7.34
N ASP A 269 2.21 13.92 -6.17
CA ASP A 269 1.28 13.49 -5.12
C ASP A 269 0.33 12.35 -5.53
N GLN A 270 0.65 11.61 -6.59
CA GLN A 270 -0.02 10.37 -6.98
C GLN A 270 0.91 9.17 -6.88
N VAL A 271 0.36 7.98 -6.67
CA VAL A 271 1.11 6.73 -6.83
C VAL A 271 1.53 6.59 -8.29
N ALA A 272 2.76 6.13 -8.54
CA ALA A 272 3.30 5.97 -9.87
C ALA A 272 2.42 5.06 -10.73
N SER A 273 2.27 5.39 -12.01
CA SER A 273 1.45 4.60 -12.92
C SER A 273 1.98 3.16 -13.03
N GLY A 274 1.10 2.16 -12.91
CA GLY A 274 1.47 0.73 -12.93
C GLY A 274 2.10 0.19 -11.64
N TRP A 275 2.36 1.05 -10.65
CA TRP A 275 2.81 0.64 -9.31
C TRP A 275 1.65 0.50 -8.31
N GLN A 276 0.45 0.94 -8.70
CA GLN A 276 -0.75 0.75 -7.91
C GLN A 276 -1.06 -0.75 -7.76
N ARG A 277 -1.13 -1.20 -6.52
CA ARG A 277 -1.62 -2.54 -6.17
C ARG A 277 -2.58 -2.37 -5.01
N THR A 278 -3.81 -2.84 -5.21
CA THR A 278 -4.84 -2.77 -4.19
C THR A 278 -4.52 -3.73 -3.07
N GLY A 279 -4.63 -3.28 -1.82
CA GLY A 279 -4.53 -4.11 -0.63
C GLY A 279 -5.72 -3.96 0.32
N PRO A 280 -5.80 -4.81 1.36
CA PRO A 280 -6.79 -4.65 2.43
C PRO A 280 -6.76 -3.27 3.08
N GLU A 281 -5.60 -2.61 3.13
CA GLU A 281 -5.42 -1.25 3.63
C GLU A 281 -6.16 -0.17 2.82
N ASP A 282 -6.51 -0.44 1.56
CA ASP A 282 -7.34 0.46 0.74
C ASP A 282 -8.83 0.41 1.11
N LEU A 283 -9.22 -0.59 1.90
CA LEU A 283 -10.54 -0.67 2.48
C LEU A 283 -10.55 0.02 3.85
N PRO A 284 -11.65 0.69 4.25
CA PRO A 284 -11.70 1.39 5.53
C PRO A 284 -11.53 0.41 6.71
N SER A 285 -10.45 0.53 7.47
CA SER A 285 -10.08 -0.46 8.51
C SER A 285 -10.06 -1.89 7.98
N GLY A 286 -9.64 -2.06 6.72
CA GLY A 286 -9.67 -3.35 6.07
C GLY A 286 -8.63 -4.31 6.62
N SER A 287 -8.97 -5.60 6.59
CA SER A 287 -8.05 -6.68 6.90
C SER A 287 -8.41 -7.91 6.07
N SER A 288 -7.43 -8.76 5.81
CA SER A 288 -7.61 -10.05 5.18
C SER A 288 -7.21 -11.19 6.10
N SER A 289 -7.84 -12.35 5.93
CA SER A 289 -7.55 -13.55 6.72
C SER A 289 -7.67 -14.81 5.87
N ILE A 290 -6.70 -15.70 6.00
CA ILE A 290 -6.65 -17.03 5.38
C ILE A 290 -6.52 -18.10 6.47
N THR A 291 -7.26 -19.20 6.30
CA THR A 291 -7.13 -20.43 7.07
C THR A 291 -6.90 -21.57 6.08
N ILE A 292 -5.85 -22.35 6.29
CA ILE A 292 -5.52 -23.52 5.46
C ILE A 292 -5.52 -24.73 6.38
N THR A 293 -6.31 -25.74 6.03
CA THR A 293 -6.38 -27.00 6.78
C THR A 293 -6.39 -28.18 5.83
N ASP A 294 -5.86 -29.32 6.29
CA ASP A 294 -6.09 -30.59 5.61
C ASP A 294 -7.58 -30.93 5.67
N LEU A 295 -8.14 -31.37 4.54
CA LEU A 295 -9.55 -31.73 4.44
C LEU A 295 -9.84 -33.01 5.24
N GLU A 296 -10.39 -32.87 6.46
CA GLU A 296 -10.82 -33.94 7.36
C GLU A 296 -9.87 -35.16 7.50
N THR A 297 -10.26 -36.15 8.31
CA THR A 297 -9.38 -37.29 8.62
C THR A 297 -9.30 -38.26 7.43
N GLY A 298 -8.22 -38.17 6.66
CA GLY A 298 -7.94 -39.12 5.57
C GLY A 298 -7.62 -38.51 4.21
N HIS A 299 -7.76 -37.18 4.04
CA HIS A 299 -7.46 -36.49 2.77
C HIS A 299 -6.38 -35.40 2.93
N SER A 300 -5.20 -35.77 3.41
CA SER A 300 -4.04 -34.85 3.51
C SER A 300 -3.48 -34.43 2.15
N ASP A 301 -4.01 -34.97 1.05
CA ASP A 301 -3.73 -34.57 -0.32
C ASP A 301 -4.64 -33.43 -0.81
N ILE A 302 -5.62 -33.00 0.00
CA ILE A 302 -6.51 -31.88 -0.29
C ILE A 302 -6.43 -30.86 0.85
N LYS A 303 -6.23 -29.60 0.49
CA LYS A 303 -6.34 -28.47 1.41
C LYS A 303 -7.70 -27.79 1.25
N GLU A 304 -8.40 -27.60 2.35
CA GLU A 304 -9.51 -26.65 2.46
C GLU A 304 -8.94 -25.30 2.87
N ILE A 305 -9.25 -24.28 2.07
CA ILE A 305 -8.73 -22.93 2.26
C ILE A 305 -9.88 -21.95 2.36
N ASP A 306 -10.04 -21.36 3.55
CA ASP A 306 -10.98 -20.29 3.81
C ASP A 306 -10.29 -18.94 3.71
N LEU A 307 -10.82 -18.07 2.87
CA LEU A 307 -10.36 -16.72 2.66
C LEU A 307 -11.45 -15.74 3.11
N SER A 308 -11.05 -14.65 3.74
CA SER A 308 -11.95 -13.55 4.08
C SER A 308 -11.28 -12.20 3.97
N VAL A 309 -12.06 -11.20 3.58
CA VAL A 309 -11.70 -9.78 3.61
C VAL A 309 -12.79 -9.04 4.37
N THR A 310 -12.41 -8.30 5.40
CA THR A 310 -13.31 -7.52 6.24
C THR A 310 -13.01 -6.04 6.12
N TRP A 311 -14.03 -5.17 6.18
CA TRP A 311 -13.87 -3.71 6.19
C TRP A 311 -15.00 -3.04 6.98
N LYS A 312 -14.84 -1.76 7.30
CA LYS A 312 -15.88 -0.96 7.96
C LYS A 312 -16.64 -0.07 6.99
N GLU A 313 -17.95 -0.01 7.17
CA GLU A 313 -18.83 0.99 6.57
C GLU A 313 -19.61 1.73 7.66
N GLY A 314 -19.09 2.89 8.05
CA GLY A 314 -19.54 3.57 9.27
C GLY A 314 -19.19 2.75 10.51
N SER A 315 -20.19 2.35 11.28
CA SER A 315 -20.02 1.48 12.46
C SER A 315 -20.11 -0.02 12.14
N ASN A 316 -20.55 -0.39 10.93
CA ASN A 316 -20.81 -1.78 10.58
C ASN A 316 -19.56 -2.44 10.00
N ILE A 317 -19.24 -3.65 10.46
CA ILE A 317 -18.22 -4.49 9.84
C ILE A 317 -18.90 -5.26 8.70
N GLN A 318 -18.34 -5.14 7.51
CA GLN A 318 -18.65 -5.94 6.34
C GLN A 318 -17.59 -7.03 6.18
N SER A 319 -17.99 -8.16 5.59
CA SER A 319 -17.08 -9.27 5.30
C SER A 319 -17.47 -9.91 3.99
N LEU A 320 -16.47 -10.33 3.23
CA LEU A 320 -16.62 -11.19 2.08
C LEU A 320 -15.69 -12.38 2.26
N SER A 321 -16.22 -13.59 2.08
CA SER A 321 -15.45 -14.83 2.26
C SER A 321 -15.59 -15.75 1.06
N ASN A 322 -14.58 -16.59 0.84
CA ASN A 322 -14.57 -17.61 -0.19
C ASN A 322 -13.85 -18.85 0.34
N THR A 323 -14.36 -20.03 0.04
CA THR A 323 -13.74 -21.31 0.40
C THR A 323 -13.36 -22.03 -0.87
N ILE A 324 -12.10 -22.46 -0.97
CA ILE A 324 -11.59 -23.23 -2.11
C ILE A 324 -10.95 -24.52 -1.62
N TYR A 325 -10.83 -25.48 -2.55
CA TYR A 325 -10.15 -26.75 -2.30
C TYR A 325 -9.02 -26.90 -3.32
N ILE A 326 -7.81 -27.21 -2.84
CA ILE A 326 -6.65 -27.45 -3.70
C ILE A 326 -6.16 -28.87 -3.45
N ASN A 327 -6.04 -29.66 -4.53
CA ASN A 327 -5.53 -31.02 -4.47
C ASN A 327 -4.05 -31.05 -4.90
N ARG A 328 -3.23 -31.87 -4.25
CA ARG A 328 -1.83 -32.12 -4.62
C ARG A 328 -1.62 -32.46 -6.10
N LEU A 329 -2.57 -33.16 -6.72
CA LEU A 329 -2.52 -33.56 -8.14
C LEU A 329 -2.94 -32.43 -9.11
N SER A 330 -3.50 -31.34 -8.61
CA SER A 330 -4.00 -30.22 -9.43
C SER A 330 -2.98 -29.12 -9.67
N VAL A 331 -1.83 -29.15 -8.99
CA VAL A 331 -0.74 -28.20 -9.22
C VAL A 331 0.07 -28.71 -10.43
N LEU A 332 0.00 -27.97 -11.54
CA LEU A 332 0.83 -28.27 -12.72
C LEU A 332 2.32 -28.20 -12.31
N PRO A 333 3.16 -29.14 -12.80
CA PRO A 333 4.57 -29.23 -12.41
C PRO A 333 5.40 -28.01 -12.77
#